data_AF-B7PS13-F1
#
_entry.id   AF-B7PS13-F1
#
_cell.length_a   1.000
_cell.length_b   1.000
_cell.length_c   1.000
_cell.angle_alpha   90.00
_cell.angle_beta   90.00
_cell.angle_gamma   90.00
#
_symmetry.space_group_name_H-M   'P 1'
#
loop_
_entity.id
_entity.type
_entity.pdbx_description
1 polymer ?
#
loop_
_entity_poly.entity_id
_entity_poly.type
_entity_poly.pdbx_seq_one_letter_code
_entity_poly.pdbx_strand_id
1 'polypeptide(L)'
;AGAASAQYFTLEQNTNLVVQRNVRGLIVTPGFLTGGNAPPNFSGAITIQTPRGFSRVRLDFADFDLETSAQCSGDYLSILEPEGTHWV
;
A
#
# COMPACT_ATOMS: atom_id res chain seq x y z
N ALA A 1 23.66 -2.19 -18.97
CA ALA A 1 22.74 -2.76 -17.97
C ALA A 1 22.04 -1.60 -17.28
N GLY A 2 20.79 -1.31 -17.66
CA GLY A 2 20.02 -0.22 -17.04
C GLY A 2 19.30 -0.77 -15.82
N ALA A 3 19.56 -0.21 -14.64
CA ALA A 3 18.77 -0.51 -13.45
C ALA A 3 17.31 -0.13 -13.77
N ALA A 4 16.40 -1.11 -13.73
CA ALA A 4 14.98 -0.82 -13.79
C ALA A 4 14.66 0.08 -12.58
N SER A 5 14.23 1.32 -12.81
CA SER A 5 13.74 2.17 -11.72
C SER A 5 12.54 1.46 -11.08
N ALA A 6 12.59 1.23 -9.77
CA ALA A 6 11.41 0.75 -9.06
C ALA A 6 10.27 1.76 -9.27
N GLN A 7 9.09 1.27 -9.66
CA GLN A 7 7.92 2.12 -9.76
C GLN A 7 7.43 2.42 -8.33
N TYR A 8 7.34 3.70 -7.98
CA TYR A 8 6.80 4.13 -6.69
C TYR A 8 5.33 4.53 -6.83
N PHE A 9 4.51 4.04 -5.92
CA PHE A 9 3.12 4.45 -5.74
C PHE A 9 3.03 5.15 -4.39
N THR A 10 3.09 6.48 -4.40
CA THR A 10 2.89 7.28 -3.20
C THR A 10 1.39 7.39 -2.93
N LEU A 11 0.96 7.02 -1.73
CA LEU A 11 -0.43 7.15 -1.33
C LEU A 11 -0.83 8.64 -1.24
N GLU A 12 -2.07 8.95 -1.60
CA GLU A 12 -2.60 10.31 -1.52
C GLU A 12 -3.67 10.42 -0.42
N GLN A 13 -3.71 11.58 0.25
CA GLN A 13 -4.64 11.84 1.35
C GLN A 13 -6.10 11.69 0.91
N ASN A 14 -6.88 10.95 1.70
CA ASN A 14 -8.31 10.68 1.54
C ASN A 14 -8.65 10.02 0.19
N THR A 15 -7.72 9.24 -0.36
CA THR A 15 -7.92 8.51 -1.63
C THR A 15 -7.81 7.01 -1.44
N ASN A 16 -8.44 6.26 -2.36
CA ASN A 16 -8.16 4.85 -2.58
C ASN A 16 -7.72 4.66 -4.04
N LEU A 17 -6.41 4.50 -4.26
CA LEU A 17 -5.86 4.28 -5.59
C LEU A 17 -6.16 2.84 -6.05
N VAL A 18 -6.71 2.65 -7.25
CA VAL A 18 -6.97 1.32 -7.79
C VAL A 18 -5.94 0.99 -8.86
N VAL A 19 -5.14 -0.06 -8.62
CA VAL A 19 -4.09 -0.50 -9.55
C VAL A 19 -4.45 -1.86 -10.16
N GLN A 20 -4.59 -1.89 -11.49
CA GLN A 20 -5.08 -3.06 -12.25
C GLN A 20 -4.03 -3.75 -13.13
N ARG A 21 -2.84 -3.16 -13.25
CA ARG A 21 -1.82 -3.59 -14.21
C ARG A 21 -0.62 -4.13 -13.45
N ASN A 22 -0.17 -5.34 -13.80
CA ASN A 22 1.09 -6.00 -13.44
C ASN A 22 1.97 -5.20 -12.44
N VAL A 23 1.49 -5.07 -11.21
CA VAL A 23 2.05 -4.11 -10.24
C VAL A 23 3.34 -4.71 -9.71
N ARG A 24 4.46 -4.20 -10.21
CA ARG A 24 5.78 -4.41 -9.64
C ARG A 24 6.30 -3.04 -9.23
N GLY A 25 6.41 -2.82 -7.93
CA GLY A 25 6.78 -1.52 -7.41
C GLY A 25 6.77 -1.47 -5.90
N LEU A 26 7.03 -0.28 -5.38
CA LEU A 26 7.01 0.05 -3.97
C LEU A 26 5.79 0.95 -3.71
N ILE A 27 4.97 0.56 -2.75
CA ILE A 27 3.89 1.40 -2.22
C ILE A 27 4.47 2.13 -1.02
N VAL A 28 4.37 3.46 -0.99
CA VAL A 28 5.00 4.30 0.03
C VAL A 28 4.03 5.35 0.55
N THR A 29 4.20 5.76 1.80
CA THR A 29 3.49 6.90 2.38
C THR A 29 4.03 8.23 1.83
N PRO A 30 3.27 9.33 1.93
CA PRO A 30 3.82 10.66 1.70
C PRO A 30 5.04 10.91 2.59
N GLY A 31 6.01 11.67 2.10
CA GLY A 31 7.23 11.99 2.84
C GLY A 31 8.35 10.95 2.70
N PHE A 32 8.03 9.67 2.45
CA PHE A 32 9.03 8.60 2.35
C PHE A 32 10.15 8.91 1.34
N LEU A 33 9.79 9.34 0.13
CA LEU A 33 10.77 9.65 -0.93
C LEU A 33 11.64 10.87 -0.64
N THR A 34 11.22 11.73 0.28
CA THR A 34 11.97 12.90 0.75
C THR A 34 12.73 12.61 2.05
N GLY A 35 12.68 11.38 2.57
CA GLY A 35 13.26 11.01 3.86
C GLY A 35 12.51 11.59 5.07
N GLY A 36 11.25 11.97 4.89
CA GLY A 36 10.38 12.51 5.93
C GLY A 36 9.25 11.54 6.30
N ASN A 37 8.50 11.92 7.33
CA ASN A 37 7.37 11.15 7.83
C ASN A 37 6.09 11.45 7.03
N ALA A 38 5.10 10.57 7.17
CA ALA A 38 3.74 10.88 6.76
C ALA A 38 3.21 12.11 7.53
N PRO A 39 2.35 12.95 6.93
CA PRO A 39 1.74 14.07 7.63
C PRO A 39 0.80 13.57 8.74
N PRO A 40 0.58 14.36 9.81
CA PRO A 40 -0.41 14.02 10.84
C PRO A 40 -1.81 13.83 10.25
N ASN A 41 -2.59 12.89 10.82
CA ASN A 41 -3.94 12.53 10.35
C ASN A 41 -3.99 12.02 8.90
N PHE A 42 -2.88 11.43 8.43
CA PHE A 42 -2.84 10.83 7.12
C PHE A 42 -3.80 9.63 7.03
N SER A 43 -4.59 9.60 5.96
CA SER A 43 -5.43 8.46 5.62
C SER A 43 -5.38 8.28 4.10
N GLY A 44 -5.00 7.10 3.64
CA GLY A 44 -4.91 6.78 2.23
C GLY A 44 -4.91 5.28 2.04
N ALA A 45 -5.34 4.83 0.86
CA ALA A 45 -5.47 3.42 0.55
C ALA A 45 -5.04 3.12 -0.88
N ILE A 46 -4.73 1.85 -1.11
CA ILE A 46 -4.53 1.30 -2.44
C ILE A 46 -5.22 -0.05 -2.53
N THR A 47 -5.97 -0.25 -3.62
CA THR A 47 -6.58 -1.53 -3.97
C THR A 47 -5.80 -2.16 -5.11
N ILE A 48 -5.20 -3.32 -4.85
CA ILE A 48 -4.44 -4.08 -5.83
C ILE A 48 -5.36 -5.09 -6.51
N GLN A 49 -5.60 -4.90 -7.80
CA GLN A 49 -6.41 -5.79 -8.63
C GLN A 49 -5.49 -6.63 -9.52
N THR A 50 -5.52 -7.95 -9.35
CA THR A 50 -4.74 -8.86 -10.17
C THR A 50 -5.32 -8.94 -11.60
N PRO A 51 -4.49 -9.07 -12.64
CA PRO A 51 -4.98 -9.34 -13.98
C PRO A 51 -5.75 -10.67 -14.05
N ARG A 52 -6.63 -10.82 -15.05
CA ARG A 52 -7.33 -12.09 -15.31
C ARG A 52 -6.33 -13.24 -15.42
N GLY A 53 -6.63 -14.36 -14.75
CA GLY A 53 -5.77 -15.54 -14.70
C GLY A 53 -4.72 -15.52 -13.58
N PHE A 54 -4.61 -14.43 -12.81
CA PHE A 54 -3.75 -14.35 -11.63
C PHE A 54 -4.61 -14.21 -10.37
N SER A 55 -4.28 -14.98 -9.33
CA SER A 55 -5.05 -15.05 -8.08
C SER A 55 -4.23 -14.72 -6.84
N ARG A 56 -2.98 -14.29 -6.99
CA ARG A 56 -2.07 -14.05 -5.87
C ARG A 56 -1.43 -12.69 -5.97
N VAL A 57 -1.42 -11.99 -4.84
CA VAL A 57 -0.60 -10.80 -4.60
C VAL A 57 0.47 -11.20 -3.60
N ARG A 58 1.72 -10.81 -3.88
CA ARG A 58 2.81 -10.93 -2.91
C ARG A 58 3.13 -9.53 -2.40
N LEU A 59 3.14 -9.36 -1.08
CA LEU A 59 3.54 -8.15 -0.38
C LEU A 59 4.73 -8.48 0.51
N ASP A 60 5.75 -7.64 0.47
CA ASP A 60 6.90 -7.68 1.36
C ASP A 60 7.09 -6.27 1.93
N PHE A 61 7.37 -6.16 3.23
CA PHE A 61 7.72 -4.87 3.85
C PHE A 61 9.21 -4.62 3.66
N ALA A 62 9.55 -3.63 2.84
CA ALA A 62 10.93 -3.18 2.66
C ALA A 62 11.39 -2.24 3.78
N ASP A 63 10.46 -1.41 4.27
CA ASP A 63 10.63 -0.49 5.38
C ASP A 63 9.27 -0.37 6.11
N PHE A 64 9.30 -0.26 7.43
CA PHE A 64 8.11 -0.20 8.26
C PHE A 64 8.41 0.54 9.57
N ASP A 65 7.91 1.77 9.68
CA ASP A 65 8.02 2.61 10.87
C ASP A 65 6.69 3.34 11.08
N LEU A 66 5.98 3.00 12.16
CA LEU A 66 4.70 3.58 12.57
C LEU A 66 4.74 3.90 14.06
N GLU A 67 3.88 4.81 14.51
CA GLU A 67 3.70 5.12 15.92
C GLU A 67 3.39 3.84 16.73
N THR A 68 4.22 3.57 17.74
CA THR A 68 3.96 2.46 18.66
C THR A 68 2.84 2.82 19.63
N SER A 69 1.72 2.12 19.53
CA SER A 69 0.55 2.33 20.39
C SER A 69 -0.11 1.00 20.79
N ALA A 70 -0.79 0.99 21.94
CA ALA A 70 -1.49 -0.20 22.41
C ALA A 70 -2.60 -0.57 21.42
N GLN A 71 -2.63 -1.82 20.96
CA GLN A 71 -3.61 -2.31 19.98
C GLN A 71 -3.69 -1.46 18.70
N CYS A 72 -2.58 -0.78 18.33
CA CYS A 72 -2.52 0.14 17.21
C CYS A 72 -3.58 1.27 17.29
N SER A 73 -3.84 1.79 18.50
CA SER A 73 -4.82 2.85 18.72
C SER A 73 -4.46 4.21 18.11
N GLY A 74 -3.18 4.42 17.79
CA GLY A 74 -2.66 5.56 17.04
C GLY A 74 -2.58 5.25 15.54
N ASP A 75 -1.40 5.40 14.95
CA ASP A 75 -1.18 5.07 13.53
C ASP A 75 -1.20 3.56 13.28
N TYR A 76 -1.79 3.13 12.15
CA TYR A 76 -1.85 1.72 11.76
C TYR A 76 -1.87 1.53 10.25
N LEU A 77 -1.47 0.33 9.82
CA LEU A 77 -1.66 -0.18 8.47
C LEU A 77 -2.59 -1.40 8.53
N SER A 78 -3.67 -1.35 7.76
CA SER A 78 -4.57 -2.50 7.57
C SER A 78 -4.36 -3.11 6.19
N ILE A 79 -4.18 -4.43 6.15
CA ILE A 79 -4.18 -5.21 4.91
C ILE A 79 -5.45 -6.05 4.92
N LEU A 80 -6.30 -5.81 3.93
CA LEU A 80 -7.59 -6.47 3.80
C LEU A 80 -7.63 -7.18 2.46
N GLU A 81 -7.99 -8.46 2.46
CA GLU A 81 -8.51 -9.10 1.27
C GLU A 81 -10.01 -8.78 1.20
N PRO A 82 -10.59 -8.45 0.03
CA PRO A 82 -12.03 -8.29 -0.06
C PRO A 82 -12.66 -9.60 0.42
N GLU A 83 -13.48 -9.52 1.47
CA GLU A 83 -14.26 -10.67 1.94
C GLU A 83 -14.98 -11.24 0.73
N GLY A 84 -14.62 -12.47 0.39
CA GLY A 84 -15.19 -13.16 -0.76
C GLY A 84 -16.70 -13.03 -0.66
N THR A 85 -17.31 -12.49 -1.72
CA THR A 85 -18.75 -12.59 -1.91
C THR A 85 -19.10 -14.06 -1.70
N HIS A 86 -19.75 -14.37 -0.58
CA HIS A 86 -20.50 -15.59 -0.44
C HIS A 86 -21.50 -15.54 -1.60
N TRP A 87 -21.23 -16.27 -2.68
CA TRP A 87 -22.24 -16.54 -3.69
C TRP A 87 -23.29 -17.41 -2.99
N VAL A 88 -24.33 -16.77 -2.44
CA VAL A 88 -25.60 -17.43 -2.12
C VAL A 88 -26.48 -17.36 -3.36
#